data_AF-A0A8S3K1J9-F1
#
_entry.id   AF-A0A8S3K1J9-F1
#
_cell.length_a   1.000
_cell.length_b   1.000
_cell.length_c   1.000
_cell.angle_alpha   90.00
_cell.angle_beta   90.00
_cell.angle_gamma   90.00
#
_symmetry.space_group_name_H-M   'P 1'
#
loop_
_entity.id
_entity.type
_entity.pdbx_description
1 polymer ?
#
loop_
_entity_poly.entity_id
_entity_poly.type
_entity_poly.pdbx_seq_one_letter_code
_entity_poly.pdbx_strand_id
1 'polypeptide(L)'
;EQTHHFTESIVTYFDTALSTMLLYAVERAQYKEIQESHGIGDKMQSSNVYGILHLLRLMSQLGSILAYSPLEQTEVDFLLVHIDDFNR
;
A
#
# COMPACT_ATOMS: atom_id res chain seq x y z
N GLU A 1 -2.91 -20.42 2.40
CA GLU A 1 -2.46 -19.76 3.65
C GLU A 1 -1.48 -18.62 3.37
N GLN A 2 -0.37 -18.85 2.68
CA GLN A 2 0.63 -17.78 2.39
C GLN A 2 0.08 -16.61 1.55
N THR A 3 -0.76 -16.85 0.54
CA THR A 3 -1.38 -15.79 -0.26
C THR A 3 -2.30 -14.88 0.56
N HIS A 4 -2.98 -15.44 1.57
CA HIS A 4 -3.82 -14.65 2.47
C HIS A 4 -2.96 -13.69 3.31
N HIS A 5 -1.87 -14.20 3.88
CA HIS A 5 -0.93 -13.40 4.66
C HIS A 5 -0.28 -12.29 3.81
N PHE A 6 0.03 -12.59 2.54
CA PHE A 6 0.52 -11.59 1.59
C PHE A 6 -0.50 -10.47 1.39
N THR A 7 -1.77 -10.79 1.13
CA THR A 7 -2.83 -9.79 0.95
C THR A 7 -3.02 -8.92 2.19
N GLU A 8 -3.06 -9.51 3.39
CA GLU A 8 -3.17 -8.74 4.65
C GLU A 8 -1.98 -7.81 4.87
N SER A 9 -0.78 -8.29 4.53
CA SER A 9 0.45 -7.48 4.61
C SER A 9 0.39 -6.30 3.64
N ILE A 10 -0.08 -6.51 2.41
CA ILE A 10 -0.26 -5.44 1.42
C ILE A 10 -1.31 -4.42 1.88
N VAL A 11 -2.44 -4.86 2.44
CA VAL A 11 -3.49 -3.95 2.96
C VAL A 11 -2.94 -3.10 4.10
N THR A 12 -2.26 -3.72 5.07
CA THR A 12 -1.66 -3.02 6.21
C THR A 12 -0.61 -2.01 5.74
N TYR A 13 0.21 -2.41 4.77
CA TYR A 13 1.22 -1.55 4.19
C TYR A 13 0.60 -0.39 3.41
N PHE A 14 -0.47 -0.64 2.64
CA PHE A 14 -1.21 0.38 1.92
C PHE A 14 -1.81 1.43 2.86
N ASP A 15 -2.43 0.99 3.97
CA ASP A 15 -3.00 1.90 4.97
C ASP A 15 -1.97 2.86 5.55
N THR A 16 -0.72 2.40 5.73
CA THR A 16 0.38 3.20 6.27
C THR A 16 1.10 4.05 5.20
N ALA A 17 1.30 3.48 4.01
CA ALA A 17 2.03 4.12 2.91
C ALA A 17 1.22 5.19 2.19
N LEU A 18 -0.12 5.12 2.22
CA LEU A 18 -0.95 6.03 1.46
C LEU A 18 -0.76 7.49 1.86
N SER A 19 -0.84 7.79 3.16
CA SER A 19 -0.70 9.15 3.69
C SER A 19 0.71 9.73 3.47
N THR A 20 1.73 8.88 3.37
CA THR A 20 3.14 9.28 3.29
C THR A 20 3.64 9.38 1.84
N MET A 21 3.40 8.36 1.02
CA MET A 21 4.10 8.16 -0.27
C MET A 21 3.21 8.13 -1.52
N LEU A 22 1.90 7.84 -1.39
CA LEU A 22 1.04 7.58 -2.56
C LEU A 22 0.21 8.78 -3.05
N LEU A 23 0.05 9.81 -2.21
CA LEU A 23 -0.78 10.98 -2.50
C LEU A 23 0.04 12.14 -3.09
N TYR A 24 -0.44 12.66 -4.21
CA TYR A 24 0.01 13.93 -4.78
C TYR A 24 -0.44 15.11 -3.92
N ALA A 25 0.20 16.28 -4.12
CA ALA A 25 -0.07 17.48 -3.33
C ALA A 25 -1.56 17.87 -3.27
N VAL A 26 -2.30 17.70 -4.37
CA VAL A 26 -3.74 17.99 -4.45
C VAL A 26 -4.59 16.93 -3.72
N GLU A 27 -4.19 15.67 -3.77
CA GLU A 27 -4.90 14.56 -3.10
C GLU A 27 -4.73 14.61 -1.58
N ARG A 28 -3.67 15.25 -1.08
CA ARG A 28 -3.45 15.44 0.37
C ARG A 28 -4.49 16.33 1.03
N ALA A 29 -4.97 17.36 0.32
CA ALA A 29 -6.05 18.21 0.82
C ALA A 29 -7.35 17.40 0.98
N GLN A 30 -7.68 16.60 -0.04
CA GLN A 30 -8.84 15.69 -0.01
C GLN A 30 -8.71 14.65 1.10
N TYR A 31 -7.54 14.04 1.26
CA TYR A 31 -7.29 13.06 2.32
C TYR A 31 -7.58 13.64 3.71
N LYS A 32 -7.11 14.87 3.98
CA LYS A 32 -7.35 15.55 5.25
C LYS A 32 -8.83 15.83 5.50
N GLU A 33 -9.56 16.27 4.47
CA GLU A 33 -11.01 16.49 4.55
C GLU A 33 -11.78 15.18 4.84
N ILE A 34 -11.37 14.07 4.24
CA ILE A 34 -11.97 12.74 4.51
C ILE A 34 -11.68 12.31 5.95
N GLN A 35 -10.46 12.49 6.45
CA GLN A 35 -10.09 12.17 7.83
C GLN A 35 -10.92 12.97 8.86
N GLU A 36 -11.12 14.26 8.60
CA GLU A 36 -11.89 15.16 9.45
C GLU A 36 -13.40 14.86 9.40
N SER A 37 -13.96 14.66 8.20
CA SER A 37 -15.40 14.41 8.01
C SER A 37 -15.90 13.12 8.65
N HIS A 38 -15.08 12.07 8.67
CA HIS A 38 -15.48 10.79 9.23
C HIS A 38 -15.16 10.66 10.74
N GLY A 39 -14.49 11.64 11.35
CA GLY A 39 -14.10 11.61 12.77
C GLY A 39 -13.13 10.48 13.14
N ILE A 40 -12.49 9.86 12.15
CA ILE A 40 -11.64 8.66 12.32
C ILE A 40 -10.17 9.07 12.55
N GLY A 41 -9.78 10.29 12.17
CA GLY A 41 -8.42 10.79 12.34
C GLY A 41 -7.37 9.83 11.77
N ASP A 42 -6.34 9.51 12.56
CA ASP A 42 -5.26 8.59 12.17
C ASP A 42 -5.69 7.12 12.09
N LYS A 43 -6.93 6.78 12.45
CA LYS A 43 -7.45 5.39 12.37
C LYS A 43 -8.15 5.08 11.04
N MET A 44 -8.09 5.98 10.06
CA MET A 44 -8.71 5.77 8.77
C MET A 44 -8.03 4.61 8.02
N GLN A 45 -8.80 3.57 7.70
CA GLN A 45 -8.34 2.49 6.81
C GLN A 45 -8.38 2.99 5.36
N SER A 46 -7.23 3.39 4.84
CA SER A 46 -7.10 3.92 3.48
C SER A 46 -7.58 2.93 2.42
N SER A 47 -7.41 1.63 2.66
CA SER A 47 -7.89 0.50 1.87
C SER A 47 -9.41 0.47 1.64
N ASN A 48 -10.20 1.08 2.55
CA ASN A 48 -11.66 1.16 2.42
C ASN A 48 -12.13 2.40 1.63
N VAL A 49 -11.25 3.39 1.44
CA VAL A 49 -11.58 4.68 0.83
C VAL A 49 -10.98 4.78 -0.57
N TYR A 50 -9.74 4.32 -0.73
CA TYR A 50 -8.97 4.42 -1.95
C TYR A 50 -8.99 3.10 -2.70
N GLY A 51 -9.23 3.20 -4.01
CA GLY A 51 -9.38 2.02 -4.87
C GLY A 51 -8.07 1.57 -5.54
N ILE A 52 -8.25 0.80 -6.61
CA ILE A 52 -7.18 0.14 -7.36
C ILE A 52 -6.10 1.10 -7.90
N LEU A 53 -6.45 2.35 -8.23
CA LEU A 53 -5.47 3.31 -8.77
C LEU A 53 -4.35 3.61 -7.78
N HIS A 54 -4.67 3.78 -6.50
CA HIS A 54 -3.66 4.01 -5.46
C HIS A 54 -2.91 2.72 -5.13
N LEU A 55 -3.58 1.57 -5.20
CA LEU A 55 -2.94 0.26 -5.04
C LEU A 55 -1.89 -0.01 -6.13
N LEU A 56 -2.16 0.36 -7.39
CA LEU A 56 -1.20 0.25 -8.49
C LEU A 56 0.03 1.16 -8.28
N ARG A 57 -0.16 2.35 -7.69
CA ARG A 57 0.97 3.23 -7.32
C ARG A 57 1.85 2.56 -6.26
N LEU A 58 1.25 1.87 -5.30
CA LEU A 58 1.99 1.08 -4.30
C LEU A 58 2.82 -0.01 -4.97
N MET A 59 2.22 -0.78 -5.88
CA MET A 59 2.92 -1.84 -6.64
C MET A 59 4.11 -1.28 -7.44
N SER A 60 3.97 -0.08 -7.99
CA SER A 60 5.04 0.59 -8.73
C SER A 60 6.16 1.11 -7.82
N GLN A 61 5.87 1.46 -6.57
CA GLN A 61 6.86 1.93 -5.60
C GLN A 61 7.50 0.80 -4.79
N LEU A 62 6.87 -0.38 -4.72
CA LEU A 62 7.31 -1.53 -3.93
C LEU A 62 8.76 -1.92 -4.21
N GLY A 63 9.20 -1.88 -5.48
CA GLY A 63 10.60 -2.17 -5.83
C GLY A 63 11.61 -1.24 -5.14
N SER A 64 11.28 0.04 -4.99
CA SER A 64 12.13 1.00 -4.27
C SER A 64 12.12 0.77 -2.75
N ILE A 65 10.99 0.33 -2.21
CA ILE A 65 10.82 0.06 -0.77
C ILE A 65 11.58 -1.19 -0.37
N LEU A 66 11.43 -2.27 -1.15
CA LEU A 66 12.07 -3.57 -0.88
C LEU A 66 13.60 -3.46 -0.91
N ALA A 67 14.17 -2.52 -1.67
CA ALA A 67 15.61 -2.27 -1.70
C ALA A 67 16.20 -1.82 -0.34
N TYR A 68 15.38 -1.27 0.56
CA TYR A 68 15.81 -0.84 1.89
C TYR A 68 15.46 -1.86 3.00
N SER A 69 14.79 -2.96 2.65
CA SER A 69 14.42 -4.03 3.59
C SER A 69 15.47 -5.14 3.57
N PRO A 70 15.92 -5.65 4.73
CA PRO A 70 16.85 -6.78 4.80
C PRO A 70 16.09 -8.08 4.54
N LEU A 71 15.79 -8.37 3.28
CA LEU A 71 15.09 -9.59 2.84
C LEU A 71 16.10 -10.63 2.35
N GLU A 72 15.82 -11.90 2.65
CA GLU A 72 16.54 -13.02 2.05
C GLU A 72 16.12 -13.21 0.58
N GLN A 73 17.01 -13.81 -0.23
CA GLN A 73 16.75 -14.02 -1.66
C GLN A 73 15.45 -14.81 -1.91
N THR A 74 15.15 -15.80 -1.05
CA THR A 74 13.93 -16.61 -1.10
C THR A 74 12.66 -15.79 -0.86
N GLU A 75 12.72 -14.81 0.04
CA GLU A 75 11.61 -13.90 0.33
C GLU A 75 11.39 -12.92 -0.82
N VAL A 76 12.48 -12.42 -1.42
CA VAL A 76 12.43 -11.57 -2.61
C VAL A 76 11.80 -12.31 -3.78
N ASP A 77 12.25 -13.54 -4.06
CA ASP A 77 11.71 -14.34 -5.16
C ASP A 77 10.22 -14.64 -4.96
N PHE A 78 9.80 -14.96 -3.72
CA PHE A 78 8.40 -15.14 -3.38
C PHE A 78 7.56 -13.88 -3.65
N LEU A 79 8.05 -12.71 -3.21
CA LEU A 79 7.36 -11.42 -3.41
C LEU A 79 7.26 -11.08 -4.90
N LEU A 80 8.34 -11.28 -5.67
CA LEU A 80 8.35 -10.98 -7.10
C LEU A 80 7.32 -11.82 -7.87
N VAL A 81 7.17 -13.11 -7.55
CA VAL A 81 6.14 -13.97 -8.16
C VAL A 81 4.74 -13.44 -7.89
N HIS A 82 4.44 -13.05 -6.65
CA HIS A 82 3.10 -12.55 -6.28
C HIS A 82 2.82 -11.16 -6.84
N ILE A 83 3.84 -10.30 -6.94
CA ILE A 83 3.72 -8.98 -7.55
C ILE A 83 3.53 -9.09 -9.07
N ASP A 84 4.26 -9.99 -9.73
CA ASP A 84 4.08 -10.23 -11.18
C ASP A 84 2.69 -10.79 -11.48
N ASP A 85 2.21 -11.75 -10.67
CA ASP A 85 0.86 -12.31 -10.80
C ASP A 85 -0.23 -11.24 -10.59
N PHE A 86 -0.05 -10.35 -9.61
CA PHE A 86 -0.99 -9.23 -9.37
C PHE A 86 -1.04 -8.22 -10.53
N ASN A 87 0.08 -8.01 -11.23
CA ASN A 87 0.19 -7.03 -12.30
C ASN A 87 -0.29 -7.54 -13.68
N ARG A 88 -0.61 -8.83 -13.80
CA ARG A 88 -1.12 -9.47 -15.02
C ARG A 88 -2.65 -9.37 -15.13
#